data_AF-A0A920PJ60-F1
#
_entry.id   AF-A0A920PJ60-F1
#
_cell.length_a   1.000
_cell.length_b   1.000
_cell.length_c   1.000
_cell.angle_alpha   90.00
_cell.angle_beta   90.00
_cell.angle_gamma   90.00
#
_symmetry.space_group_name_H-M   'P 1'
#
loop_
_entity.id
_entity.type
_entity.pdbx_description
1 polymer ?
#
loop_
_entity_poly.entity_id
_entity_poly.type
_entity_poly.pdbx_seq_one_letter_code
_entity_poly.pdbx_strand_id
1 'polypeptide(L)'
;MAQIERKSDVRIAGLALNMKGVERALDAGVDEVRYVVVASETFNQKNQGASIKETLTGLESIAGCVKESGRVFSAVIGASFGCPFEGRGHDRSGS
;
A
#
# COMPACT_ATOMS: atom_id res chain seq x y z
N MET A 1 -14.20 9.57 -10.82
CA MET A 1 -13.38 10.77 -11.12
C MET A 1 -14.10 11.65 -12.15
N ALA A 2 -15.30 12.15 -11.83
CA ALA A 2 -16.16 12.76 -12.84
C ALA A 2 -15.94 14.27 -13.08
N GLN A 3 -14.88 14.89 -12.51
CA GLN A 3 -14.78 16.36 -12.52
C GLN A 3 -13.35 16.95 -12.51
N ILE A 4 -12.30 16.14 -12.72
CA ILE A 4 -10.93 16.67 -12.81
C ILE A 4 -10.61 16.89 -14.29
N GLU A 5 -10.37 18.14 -14.67
CA GLU A 5 -9.86 18.50 -16.00
C GLU A 5 -8.43 17.96 -16.14
N ARG A 6 -8.26 16.99 -17.06
CA ARG A 6 -6.95 16.33 -17.25
C ARG A 6 -6.09 17.19 -18.17
N LYS A 7 -5.05 17.80 -17.62
CA LYS A 7 -3.97 18.39 -18.43
C LYS A 7 -3.03 17.29 -18.94
N SER A 8 -2.56 17.42 -20.18
CA SER A 8 -1.69 16.45 -20.85
C SER A 8 -0.38 16.15 -20.10
N ASP A 9 0.10 17.10 -19.30
CA ASP A 9 1.40 17.01 -18.63
C ASP A 9 1.29 16.55 -17.16
N VAL A 10 0.09 16.15 -16.71
CA VAL A 10 -0.17 15.78 -15.32
C VAL A 10 -0.53 14.30 -15.22
N ARG A 11 0.19 13.57 -14.35
CA ARG A 11 -0.18 12.21 -13.95
C ARG A 11 -1.10 12.25 -12.74
N ILE A 12 -2.21 11.54 -12.84
CA ILE A 12 -3.14 11.35 -11.73
C ILE A 12 -2.84 10.00 -11.07
N ALA A 13 -2.45 10.06 -9.79
CA ALA A 13 -2.23 8.88 -8.97
C ALA A 13 -3.45 8.60 -8.07
N GLY A 14 -3.95 7.36 -8.06
CA GLY A 14 -4.97 6.89 -7.13
C GLY A 14 -4.35 6.16 -5.95
N LEU A 15 -4.78 6.48 -4.73
CA LEU A 15 -4.35 5.76 -3.52
C LEU A 15 -5.29 4.58 -3.24
N ALA A 16 -4.75 3.39 -3.10
CA ALA A 16 -5.48 2.16 -2.78
C ALA A 16 -4.91 1.49 -1.53
N LEU A 17 -5.82 0.93 -0.71
CA LEU A 17 -5.50 0.22 0.54
C LEU A 17 -5.89 -1.27 0.49
N ASN A 18 -6.54 -1.69 -0.60
CA ASN A 18 -6.98 -3.06 -0.87
C ASN A 18 -7.30 -3.22 -2.37
N MET A 19 -7.57 -4.46 -2.81
CA MET A 19 -7.89 -4.78 -4.21
C MET A 19 -9.10 -4.01 -4.75
N LYS A 20 -10.19 -3.90 -3.98
CA LYS A 20 -11.37 -3.10 -4.39
C LYS A 20 -11.04 -1.61 -4.58
N GLY A 21 -10.03 -1.10 -3.89
CA GLY A 21 -9.50 0.25 -4.09
C GLY A 21 -8.73 0.36 -5.40
N VAL A 22 -7.97 -0.67 -5.76
CA VAL A 22 -7.22 -0.77 -7.01
C VAL A 22 -8.18 -0.81 -8.20
N GLU A 23 -9.16 -1.70 -8.19
CA GLU A 23 -10.20 -1.80 -9.23
C GLU A 23 -10.87 -0.44 -9.48
N ARG A 24 -11.33 0.22 -8.41
CA ARG A 24 -11.94 1.56 -8.52
C ARG A 24 -10.99 2.62 -9.06
N ALA A 25 -9.70 2.54 -8.75
CA ALA A 25 -8.71 3.46 -9.28
C ALA A 25 -8.47 3.24 -10.77
N LEU A 26 -8.38 1.98 -11.20
CA LEU A 26 -8.27 1.60 -12.61
C LEU A 26 -9.49 2.01 -13.41
N ASP A 27 -10.70 1.75 -12.91
CA ASP A 27 -11.97 2.18 -13.51
C ASP A 27 -12.07 3.71 -13.63
N ALA A 28 -11.48 4.42 -12.68
CA ALA A 28 -11.41 5.87 -12.71
C ALA A 28 -10.35 6.42 -13.70
N GLY A 29 -9.56 5.54 -14.31
CA GLY A 29 -8.59 5.88 -15.34
C GLY A 29 -7.33 6.57 -14.81
N VAL A 30 -6.87 6.23 -13.60
CA VAL A 30 -5.63 6.80 -13.04
C VAL A 30 -4.40 6.37 -13.84
N ASP A 31 -3.41 7.24 -13.94
CA ASP A 31 -2.14 6.95 -14.62
C ASP A 31 -1.23 6.08 -13.74
N GLU A 32 -1.39 6.20 -12.42
CA GLU A 32 -0.61 5.49 -11.41
C GLU A 32 -1.51 5.01 -10.26
N VAL A 33 -1.26 3.80 -9.77
CA VAL A 33 -1.86 3.27 -8.53
C VAL A 33 -0.79 3.23 -7.44
N ARG A 34 -1.06 3.93 -6.33
CA ARG A 34 -0.23 3.89 -5.12
C ARG A 34 -0.86 2.96 -4.10
N TYR A 35 -0.16 1.90 -3.75
CA TYR A 35 -0.61 0.94 -2.74
C TYR A 35 0.21 1.05 -1.46
N VAL A 36 -0.47 1.20 -0.32
CA VAL A 36 0.20 1.34 0.97
C VAL A 36 0.34 -0.01 1.66
N VAL A 37 1.56 -0.35 2.07
CA VAL A 37 1.90 -1.48 2.92
C VAL A 37 2.46 -0.94 4.23
N VAL A 38 2.14 -1.56 5.37
CA VAL A 38 2.71 -1.18 6.66
C VAL A 38 3.73 -2.23 7.10
N ALA A 39 4.96 -1.81 7.39
CA ALA A 39 6.08 -2.67 7.76
C ALA A 39 6.12 -2.99 9.27
N SER A 40 4.99 -3.29 9.90
CA SER A 40 4.97 -3.75 11.30
C SER A 40 3.92 -4.84 11.51
N GLU A 41 4.37 -5.97 12.06
CA GLU A 41 3.56 -7.15 12.41
C GLU A 41 2.37 -6.77 13.31
N THR A 42 2.62 -5.88 14.28
CA THR A 42 1.62 -5.41 15.25
C THR A 42 0.54 -4.54 14.60
N PHE A 43 0.89 -3.79 13.55
CA PHE A 43 -0.06 -2.93 12.85
C PHE A 43 -0.88 -3.71 11.82
N ASN A 44 -0.27 -4.72 11.19
CA ASN A 44 -0.92 -5.58 10.21
C ASN A 44 -2.00 -6.46 10.88
N GLN A 45 -1.70 -7.02 12.06
CA GLN A 45 -2.71 -7.70 12.88
C GLN A 45 -3.83 -6.74 13.33
N LYS A 46 -3.52 -5.52 13.76
CA LYS A 46 -4.53 -4.56 14.25
C LYS A 46 -5.44 -3.97 13.17
N ASN A 47 -4.97 -3.79 11.93
CA ASN A 47 -5.75 -3.14 10.86
C ASN A 47 -6.33 -4.10 9.82
N GLN A 48 -5.64 -5.22 9.52
CA GLN A 48 -6.05 -6.12 8.44
C GLN A 48 -6.25 -7.57 8.90
N GLY A 49 -5.81 -7.94 10.11
CA GLY A 49 -5.91 -9.32 10.60
C GLY A 49 -5.07 -10.33 9.82
N ALA A 50 -4.09 -9.87 9.04
CA ALA A 50 -3.26 -10.66 8.15
C ALA A 50 -1.77 -10.54 8.51
N SER A 51 -1.02 -11.62 8.30
CA SER A 51 0.43 -11.65 8.47
C SER A 51 1.14 -10.83 7.40
N ILE A 52 2.39 -10.42 7.65
CA ILE A 52 3.23 -9.70 6.66
C ILE A 52 3.33 -10.49 5.35
N LYS A 53 3.45 -11.82 5.43
CA LYS A 53 3.54 -12.70 4.27
C LYS A 53 2.27 -12.66 3.42
N GLU A 54 1.09 -12.69 4.04
CA GLU A 54 -0.19 -12.56 3.34
C GLU A 54 -0.34 -11.19 2.67
N THR A 55 0.10 -10.13 3.33
CA THR A 55 0.10 -8.78 2.75
C THR A 55 1.04 -8.66 1.55
N LEU A 56 2.22 -9.30 1.59
CA LEU A 56 3.16 -9.33 0.47
C LEU A 56 2.64 -10.16 -0.71
N THR A 57 2.00 -11.30 -0.47
CA THR A 57 1.35 -12.08 -1.53
C THR A 57 0.18 -11.30 -2.15
N GLY A 58 -0.59 -10.58 -1.34
CA GLY A 58 -1.61 -9.65 -1.83
C GLY A 58 -1.01 -8.52 -2.68
N LEU A 59 0.13 -7.98 -2.27
CA LEU A 59 0.86 -6.93 -3.01
C LEU A 59 1.29 -7.42 -4.40
N GLU A 60 1.86 -8.62 -4.49
CA GLU A 60 2.31 -9.19 -5.77
C GLU A 60 1.13 -9.35 -6.74
N SER A 61 0.01 -9.85 -6.24
CA SER A 61 -1.24 -9.99 -7.02
C SER A 61 -1.74 -8.64 -7.54
N ILE A 62 -1.74 -7.62 -6.67
CA ILE A 62 -2.14 -6.25 -7.02
C ILE A 62 -1.20 -5.63 -8.05
N ALA A 63 0.12 -5.78 -7.85
CA ALA A 63 1.12 -5.26 -8.76
C ALA A 63 0.98 -5.89 -10.16
N GLY A 64 0.67 -7.19 -10.23
CA GLY A 64 0.34 -7.88 -11.47
C GLY A 64 -0.86 -7.26 -12.18
N CYS A 65 -1.99 -7.12 -11.48
CA CYS A 65 -3.22 -6.54 -12.03
C CYS A 65 -3.02 -5.12 -12.58
N VAL A 66 -2.31 -4.25 -11.84
CA VAL A 66 -2.03 -2.87 -12.28
C VAL A 66 -1.13 -2.87 -13.52
N LYS A 67 -0.12 -3.76 -13.56
CA LYS A 67 0.78 -3.87 -14.71
C LYS A 67 0.06 -4.37 -15.97
N GLU A 68 -0.84 -5.35 -15.83
CA GLU A 68 -1.68 -5.86 -16.93
C GLU A 68 -2.62 -4.78 -17.49
N SER A 69 -3.08 -3.86 -16.65
CA SER A 69 -3.88 -2.70 -17.08
C SER A 69 -3.07 -1.59 -17.79
N GLY A 70 -1.74 -1.78 -17.94
CA GLY A 70 -0.83 -0.82 -18.57
C GLY A 70 -0.57 0.44 -17.74
N ARG A 71 -0.88 0.42 -16.43
CA ARG A 71 -0.70 1.56 -15.52
C ARG A 71 0.56 1.41 -14.68
N VAL A 72 1.01 2.53 -14.10
CA VAL A 72 2.17 2.53 -13.20
C VAL A 72 1.74 2.04 -11.81
N PHE A 73 2.51 1.15 -11.21
CA PHE A 73 2.34 0.72 -9.83
C PHE A 73 3.43 1.30 -8.93
N SER A 74 3.05 1.86 -7.80
CA SER A 74 3.95 2.40 -6.77
C SER A 74 3.58 1.83 -5.41
N ALA A 75 4.51 1.12 -4.77
CA ALA A 75 4.33 0.65 -3.39
C ALA A 75 4.83 1.71 -2.40
N VAL A 76 4.02 2.02 -1.39
CA VAL A 76 4.34 2.95 -0.31
C VAL A 76 4.46 2.15 0.98
N ILE A 77 5.64 2.14 1.60
CA ILE A 77 5.87 1.39 2.84
C ILE A 77 5.82 2.34 4.04
N GLY A 78 4.74 2.26 4.82
CA GLY A 78 4.57 2.97 6.09
C GLY A 78 5.26 2.26 7.26
N ALA A 79 5.56 3.02 8.33
CA ALA A 79 6.29 2.56 9.53
C ALA A 79 7.70 2.00 9.26
N SER A 80 8.31 2.34 8.12
CA SER A 80 9.62 1.86 7.67
C SER A 80 10.81 2.31 8.52
N PHE A 81 10.65 3.35 9.36
CA PHE A 81 11.69 3.88 10.26
C PHE A 81 11.38 3.70 11.75
N GLY A 82 10.41 2.82 12.08
CA GLY A 82 10.05 2.51 13.46
C GLY A 82 8.55 2.52 13.69
N CYS A 83 8.04 1.45 14.28
CA CYS A 83 6.66 1.37 14.74
C CYS A 83 6.52 2.12 16.07
N PRO A 84 5.55 3.02 16.27
CA PRO A 84 5.28 3.62 17.58
C PRO A 84 4.82 2.59 18.64
N PHE A 85 4.59 1.33 18.23
CA PHE A 85 4.20 0.22 19.12
C PHE A 85 5.34 -0.75 19.48
N GLU A 86 6.45 -0.80 18.73
CA GLU A 86 7.59 -1.68 19.02
C GLU A 86 8.65 -1.01 19.91
N GLY A 87 8.37 0.20 20.39
CA GLY A 87 9.22 0.95 21.31
C GLY A 87 9.02 0.61 22.78
N ARG A 88 9.12 -0.67 23.19
CA ARG A 88 9.52 -1.02 24.57
C ARG A 88 9.95 -2.48 24.68
N GLY A 89 11.26 -2.69 24.53
CA GLY A 89 11.96 -3.92 24.90
C GLY A 89 13.40 -3.56 25.25
N HIS A 90 13.57 -2.75 26.28
CA HIS A 90 14.89 -2.47 26.86
C HIS A 90 15.44 -3.81 27.38
N ASP A 91 16.48 -4.28 26.69
CA ASP A 91 17.41 -5.28 27.19
C ASP A 91 17.83 -4.92 28.62
N ARG A 92 17.38 -5.75 29.57
CA ARG A 92 17.97 -5.89 30.90
C ARG A 92 18.03 -7.35 31.25
N SER A 93 19.06 -8.02 30.78
CA SER A 93 19.64 -9.13 31.54
C SER A 93 21.16 -9.11 31.42
N GLY A 94 21.76 -8.11 32.06
CA GLY A 94 23.03 -8.31 32.73
C GLY A 94 22.75 -8.74 34.17
N SER A 95 23.03 -10.02 34.45
CA SER A 95 23.34 -10.60 35.77
C SER A 95 24.17 -11.85 35.54
#